data_AF-A0A1I8GY52-F1
#
_entry.id   AF-A0A1I8GY52-F1
#
_cell.length_a   1.000
_cell.length_b   1.000
_cell.length_c   1.000
_cell.angle_alpha   90.00
_cell.angle_beta   90.00
_cell.angle_gamma   90.00
#
_symmetry.space_group_name_H-M   'P 1'
#
loop_
_entity.id
_entity.type
_entity.pdbx_description
1 polymer ?
#
loop_
_entity_poly.entity_id
_entity_poly.type
_entity_poly.pdbx_seq_one_letter_code
_entity_poly.pdbx_strand_id
1 'polypeptide(L)'
;EISTRYNDSNQPLPSGTNCKFVIPGRAHLRYLITVLEAHVADDATYLEVTDGNRTLLHDVNLHFSRRMAISSGGSISVNFWMGWNRRPGSGGGGYRIRMERFRSHHCPPNWTKAAWSAEQKFCISPSSADFLGLVANATAVADYVTAQDICNRMRANLLMPPKSQLKSRLGDLQKLLNYKDLVWIGLMSNSSAAPGKNLYWLDNSQEQPQQDPDFLTCRSGYTWSAGSACQSGELFGLLRPTPSAYLLLDRPNEQHYFACSAPIGGTDDFYPVWLEQSLFKVQ
;
A
#
# COMPACT_ATOMS: atom_id res chain seq x y z
N GLU A 1 8.98 -19.09 -10.20
CA GLU A 1 9.48 -18.85 -8.83
C GLU A 1 10.99 -19.02 -8.87
N ILE A 2 11.74 -18.17 -8.15
CA ILE A 2 13.21 -18.14 -8.18
C ILE A 2 13.68 -18.22 -6.73
N SER A 3 14.59 -19.13 -6.43
CA SER A 3 15.12 -19.34 -5.08
C SER A 3 16.62 -19.61 -5.11
N THR A 4 17.31 -19.13 -4.08
CA THR A 4 18.64 -19.61 -3.71
C THR A 4 18.61 -20.02 -2.25
N ARG A 5 19.13 -21.21 -1.94
CA ARG A 5 19.27 -21.71 -0.57
C ARG A 5 20.71 -22.13 -0.34
N TYR A 6 21.24 -21.77 0.82
CA TYR A 6 22.52 -22.27 1.31
C TYR A 6 22.25 -23.27 2.44
N ASN A 7 22.82 -24.47 2.31
CA ASN A 7 22.76 -25.49 3.36
C ASN A 7 23.71 -25.17 4.50
N ASP A 8 23.43 -25.71 5.69
CA ASP A 8 24.24 -25.69 6.93
C ASP A 8 25.63 -26.35 6.80
N SER A 9 26.17 -26.48 5.59
CA SER A 9 27.53 -26.96 5.42
C SER A 9 28.50 -25.95 6.05
N ASN A 10 29.52 -26.44 6.75
CA ASN A 10 30.67 -25.69 7.27
C ASN A 10 31.48 -24.94 6.18
N GLN A 11 30.95 -24.82 4.96
CA GLN A 11 31.51 -24.00 3.91
C GLN A 11 31.27 -22.51 4.26
N PRO A 12 32.30 -21.67 4.12
CA PRO A 12 32.12 -20.23 4.28
C PRO A 12 31.08 -19.75 3.28
N LEU A 13 30.02 -19.13 3.78
CA LEU A 13 29.01 -18.49 2.95
C LEU A 13 29.70 -17.38 2.14
N PRO A 14 29.46 -17.30 0.83
CA PRO A 14 30.07 -16.25 0.01
C PRO A 14 29.68 -14.87 0.58
N SER A 15 30.61 -13.91 0.50
CA SER A 15 30.40 -12.52 0.93
C SER A 15 29.39 -11.84 0.01
N GLY A 16 28.12 -12.11 0.30
CA GLY A 16 26.97 -11.65 -0.44
C GLY A 16 26.47 -12.66 -1.50
N THR A 17 25.17 -12.65 -1.71
CA THR A 17 24.51 -13.39 -2.79
C THR A 17 23.96 -12.38 -3.78
N ASN A 18 24.51 -12.32 -5.00
CA ASN A 18 23.92 -11.57 -6.11
C ASN A 18 23.25 -12.57 -7.06
N CYS A 19 22.00 -12.32 -7.41
CA CYS A 19 21.33 -13.01 -8.49
C CYS A 19 20.71 -12.02 -9.45
N LYS A 20 21.21 -12.06 -10.68
CA LYS A 20 20.70 -11.31 -11.80
C LYS A 20 20.08 -12.26 -12.81
N PHE A 21 18.85 -11.98 -13.21
CA PHE A 21 18.19 -12.72 -14.29
C PHE A 21 17.41 -11.78 -15.19
N VAL A 22 17.29 -12.19 -16.45
CA VAL A 22 16.56 -11.46 -17.47
C VAL A 22 15.29 -12.22 -17.78
N ILE A 23 14.16 -11.53 -17.69
CA ILE A 23 12.88 -12.06 -18.16
C ILE A 23 12.64 -11.47 -19.55
N PRO A 24 12.60 -12.32 -20.60
CA PRO A 24 12.31 -11.86 -21.95
C PRO A 24 10.98 -11.10 -21.99
N GLY A 25 11.05 -9.90 -22.52
CA GLY A 25 9.95 -8.96 -22.59
C GLY A 25 9.00 -9.24 -23.76
N ARG A 26 7.75 -8.87 -23.57
CA ARG A 26 6.83 -8.46 -24.63
C ARG A 26 6.28 -7.10 -24.22
N ALA A 27 5.83 -6.29 -25.18
CA ALA A 27 5.28 -4.98 -24.86
C ALA A 27 4.14 -5.07 -23.83
N HIS A 28 4.10 -4.10 -22.91
CA HIS A 28 3.05 -3.92 -21.89
C HIS A 28 2.89 -5.06 -20.87
N LEU A 29 3.97 -5.77 -20.52
CA LEU A 29 3.94 -6.75 -19.43
C LEU A 29 4.01 -6.08 -18.05
N ARG A 30 3.23 -6.62 -17.11
CA ARG A 30 3.17 -6.16 -15.72
C ARG A 30 3.50 -7.31 -14.79
N TYR A 31 4.23 -6.99 -13.73
CA TYR A 31 4.81 -7.96 -12.81
C TYR A 31 4.48 -7.58 -11.37
N LEU A 32 3.84 -8.50 -10.66
CA LEU A 32 3.82 -8.51 -9.20
C LEU A 32 5.03 -9.31 -8.72
N ILE A 33 5.84 -8.71 -7.86
CA ILE A 33 7.07 -9.29 -7.30
C ILE A 33 6.84 -9.52 -5.83
N THR A 34 6.92 -10.77 -5.40
CA THR A 34 6.71 -11.20 -4.02
C THR A 34 7.97 -11.87 -3.50
N VAL A 35 8.62 -11.26 -2.52
CA VAL A 35 9.67 -11.86 -1.70
C VAL A 35 8.98 -12.76 -0.67
N LEU A 36 9.04 -14.07 -0.90
CA LEU A 36 8.38 -15.10 -0.09
C LEU A 36 9.21 -15.52 1.12
N GLU A 37 10.53 -15.52 0.97
CA GLU A 37 11.49 -15.85 2.01
C GLU A 37 12.65 -14.88 1.84
N ALA A 38 12.99 -14.14 2.89
CA ALA A 38 14.24 -13.42 3.02
C ALA A 38 14.56 -13.40 4.52
N HIS A 39 15.79 -13.75 4.88
CA HIS A 39 16.26 -13.57 6.26
C HIS A 39 16.63 -12.08 6.42
N VAL A 40 15.61 -11.23 6.59
CA VAL A 40 15.72 -9.76 6.59
C VAL A 40 16.26 -9.20 7.91
N ALA A 41 16.32 -10.01 8.97
CA ALA A 41 16.50 -9.51 10.33
C ALA A 41 17.83 -8.77 10.59
N ASP A 42 18.89 -9.02 9.80
CA ASP A 42 20.22 -8.42 10.04
C ASP A 42 21.02 -8.03 8.78
N ASP A 43 20.47 -8.23 7.58
CA ASP A 43 21.23 -8.14 6.31
C ASP A 43 20.74 -7.03 5.38
N ALA A 44 21.69 -6.34 4.74
CA ALA A 44 21.39 -5.34 3.73
C ALA A 44 20.85 -6.05 2.49
N THR A 45 19.54 -5.99 2.27
CA THR A 45 18.90 -6.63 1.12
C THR A 45 18.56 -5.58 0.05
N TYR A 46 18.80 -5.92 -1.20
CA TYR A 46 18.70 -5.02 -2.35
C TYR A 46 17.90 -5.71 -3.43
N LEU A 47 16.87 -5.03 -3.94
CA LEU A 47 16.12 -5.47 -5.11
C LEU A 47 16.02 -4.32 -6.09
N GLU A 48 16.54 -4.56 -7.28
CA GLU A 48 16.40 -3.67 -8.41
C GLU A 48 15.76 -4.38 -9.59
N VAL A 49 14.84 -3.70 -10.25
CA VAL A 49 14.22 -4.16 -11.49
C VAL A 49 14.39 -3.06 -12.51
N THR A 50 14.96 -3.39 -13.65
CA THR A 50 15.16 -2.46 -14.77
C THR A 50 14.48 -2.95 -16.03
N ASP A 51 14.06 -2.02 -16.89
CA ASP A 51 13.63 -2.25 -18.27
C ASP A 51 14.57 -1.46 -19.18
N GLY A 52 15.56 -2.14 -19.78
CA GLY A 52 16.70 -1.50 -20.41
C GLY A 52 17.47 -0.63 -19.40
N ASN A 53 17.55 0.68 -19.68
CA ASN A 53 18.20 1.67 -18.81
C ASN A 53 17.25 2.32 -17.79
N ARG A 54 15.94 2.02 -17.83
CA ARG A 54 14.96 2.58 -16.90
C ARG A 54 14.87 1.71 -15.65
N THR A 55 15.12 2.30 -14.48
CA THR A 55 14.84 1.63 -13.20
C THR A 55 13.33 1.66 -12.93
N LEU A 56 12.72 0.47 -12.84
CA LEU A 56 11.31 0.28 -12.51
C LEU A 56 11.09 0.14 -11.01
N LEU A 57 12.05 -0.44 -10.30
CA LEU A 57 11.98 -0.66 -8.87
C LEU A 57 13.40 -0.62 -8.32
N HIS A 58 13.57 0.06 -7.19
CA HIS A 58 14.81 0.06 -6.43
C HIS A 58 14.44 0.08 -4.96
N ASP A 59 14.78 -0.97 -4.23
CA ASP A 59 14.46 -1.09 -2.82
C ASP A 59 15.66 -1.64 -2.03
N VAL A 60 15.89 -1.04 -0.87
CA VAL A 60 16.96 -1.36 0.06
C VAL A 60 16.32 -1.75 1.39
N ASN A 61 16.85 -2.79 2.05
CA ASN A 61 16.38 -3.39 3.30
C ASN A 61 15.00 -4.07 3.24
N LEU A 62 14.46 -4.26 2.03
CA LEU A 62 13.24 -5.02 1.72
C LEU A 62 12.16 -5.03 2.81
N HIS A 63 11.75 -3.84 3.29
CA HIS A 63 10.88 -3.70 4.45
C HIS A 63 9.55 -4.48 4.36
N PHE A 64 9.11 -4.83 3.15
CA PHE A 64 7.85 -5.54 2.87
C PHE A 64 8.03 -6.66 1.85
N SER A 65 7.09 -7.61 1.82
CA SER A 65 7.18 -8.78 0.93
C SER A 65 6.79 -8.50 -0.53
N ARG A 66 5.90 -7.56 -0.82
CA ARG A 66 5.33 -7.36 -2.18
C ARG A 66 5.70 -6.03 -2.81
N ARG A 67 5.96 -6.03 -4.12
CA ARG A 67 6.29 -4.85 -4.97
C ARG A 67 5.69 -4.99 -6.37
N MET A 68 5.46 -3.89 -7.07
CA MET A 68 4.96 -3.89 -8.45
C MET A 68 5.97 -3.28 -9.42
N ALA A 69 6.15 -3.91 -10.59
CA ALA A 69 6.93 -3.39 -11.70
C ALA A 69 6.13 -3.45 -13.01
N ILE A 70 6.16 -2.38 -13.79
CA ILE A 70 5.45 -2.27 -15.07
C ILE A 70 6.48 -2.01 -16.16
N SER A 71 6.53 -2.90 -17.16
CA SER A 71 7.44 -2.75 -18.31
C SER A 71 6.68 -2.21 -19.51
N SER A 72 7.29 -1.24 -20.19
CA SER A 72 6.69 -0.55 -21.34
C SER A 72 6.99 -1.23 -22.67
N GLY A 73 7.99 -2.12 -22.77
CA GLY A 73 8.39 -2.63 -24.09
C GLY A 73 9.52 -3.66 -24.13
N GLY A 74 10.28 -3.83 -23.04
CA GLY A 74 11.52 -4.58 -23.07
C GLY A 74 11.57 -5.79 -22.13
N SER A 75 12.68 -6.53 -22.23
CA SER A 75 13.03 -7.54 -21.26
C SER A 75 13.39 -6.87 -19.94
N ILE A 76 12.79 -7.33 -18.84
CA ILE A 76 13.15 -6.82 -17.53
C ILE A 76 14.36 -7.58 -17.00
N SER A 77 15.30 -6.85 -16.40
CA SER A 77 16.36 -7.43 -15.59
C SER A 77 15.99 -7.27 -14.13
N VAL A 78 16.10 -8.34 -13.36
CA VAL A 78 15.93 -8.30 -11.92
C VAL A 78 17.28 -8.61 -11.31
N ASN A 79 17.74 -7.73 -10.45
CA ASN A 79 18.96 -7.83 -9.70
C ASN A 79 18.60 -7.89 -8.21
N PHE A 80 18.90 -9.00 -7.57
CA PHE A 80 18.69 -9.18 -6.15
C PHE A 80 20.03 -9.40 -5.48
N TRP A 81 20.31 -8.62 -4.44
CA TRP A 81 21.52 -8.77 -3.66
C TRP A 81 21.20 -8.84 -2.17
N MET A 82 21.86 -9.75 -1.45
CA MET A 82 21.86 -9.76 0.02
C MET A 82 23.29 -9.63 0.50
N GLY A 83 23.58 -8.56 1.23
CA GLY A 83 24.82 -8.34 1.95
C GLY A 83 24.75 -8.98 3.32
N TRP A 84 25.54 -10.03 3.52
CA TRP A 84 25.59 -10.75 4.79
C TRP A 84 26.59 -10.05 5.70
N ASN A 85 26.10 -9.33 6.71
CA ASN A 85 26.99 -8.63 7.64
C ASN A 85 27.24 -9.41 8.93
N ARG A 86 26.48 -10.47 9.22
CA ARG A 86 26.70 -11.32 10.40
C ARG A 86 26.42 -12.79 10.09
N ARG A 87 27.26 -13.69 10.62
CA ARG A 87 26.92 -15.12 10.71
C ARG A 87 25.74 -15.24 11.70
N PRO A 88 24.54 -15.70 11.29
CA PRO A 88 23.61 -16.23 12.26
C PRO A 88 24.27 -17.46 12.87
N GLY A 89 24.31 -17.55 14.20
CA GLY A 89 24.96 -18.66 14.92
C GLY A 89 24.37 -20.04 14.65
N SER A 90 23.30 -20.15 13.87
CA SER A 90 22.71 -21.39 13.39
C SER A 90 21.59 -21.05 12.40
N GLY A 91 21.62 -21.60 11.20
CA GLY A 91 20.54 -21.51 10.22
C GLY A 91 21.03 -21.03 8.87
N GLY A 92 21.03 -21.93 7.89
CA GLY A 92 21.20 -21.61 6.48
C GLY A 92 20.34 -20.41 6.05
N GLY A 93 20.90 -19.58 5.18
CA GLY A 93 20.25 -18.39 4.63
C GLY A 93 19.86 -18.56 3.17
N GLY A 94 18.99 -17.68 2.68
CA GLY A 94 18.50 -17.74 1.31
C GLY A 94 17.39 -16.74 1.04
N TYR A 95 16.98 -16.67 -0.21
CA TYR A 95 15.84 -15.88 -0.61
C TYR A 95 14.96 -16.65 -1.60
N ARG A 96 13.68 -16.31 -1.61
CA ARG A 96 12.71 -16.81 -2.59
C ARG A 96 11.87 -15.66 -3.12
N ILE A 97 11.94 -15.42 -4.42
CA ILE A 97 11.15 -14.41 -5.11
C ILE A 97 10.20 -15.10 -6.08
N ARG A 98 8.92 -14.75 -5.97
CA ARG A 98 7.90 -15.10 -6.95
C ARG A 98 7.60 -13.87 -7.80
N MET A 99 7.53 -14.09 -9.10
CA MET A 99 7.11 -13.06 -10.05
C MET A 99 5.90 -13.56 -10.80
N GLU A 100 4.82 -12.79 -10.73
CA GLU A 100 3.55 -13.12 -11.34
C GLU A 100 3.24 -12.09 -12.43
N ARG A 101 3.06 -12.59 -13.66
CA ARG A 101 2.70 -11.74 -14.79
C ARG A 101 1.20 -11.52 -14.81
N PHE A 102 0.77 -10.30 -15.10
CA PHE A 102 -0.64 -9.97 -15.30
C PHE A 102 -0.85 -9.05 -16.50
N ARG A 103 -2.09 -9.02 -17.03
CA ARG A 103 -2.44 -8.22 -18.21
C ARG A 103 -2.87 -6.82 -17.82
N SER A 104 -2.76 -5.89 -18.77
CA SER A 104 -3.15 -4.47 -18.62
C SER A 104 -4.58 -4.21 -18.17
N HIS A 105 -5.50 -5.12 -18.46
CA HIS A 105 -6.92 -4.99 -18.13
C HIS A 105 -7.33 -5.77 -16.88
N HIS A 106 -6.36 -6.34 -16.15
CA HIS A 106 -6.58 -7.08 -14.92
C HIS A 106 -5.97 -6.35 -13.73
N CYS A 107 -6.54 -6.62 -12.55
CA CYS A 107 -5.89 -6.24 -11.31
C CYS A 107 -4.63 -7.07 -11.06
N PRO A 108 -3.70 -6.56 -10.24
CA PRO A 108 -2.60 -7.37 -9.76
C PRO A 108 -3.12 -8.68 -9.15
N PRO A 109 -2.36 -9.78 -9.21
CA PRO A 109 -2.76 -11.04 -8.58
C PRO A 109 -3.14 -10.84 -7.10
N ASN A 110 -4.22 -11.50 -6.67
CA ASN A 110 -4.82 -11.37 -5.33
C ASN A 110 -5.39 -9.99 -4.98
N TRP A 111 -5.56 -9.09 -5.95
CA TRP A 111 -6.28 -7.83 -5.76
C TRP A 111 -7.70 -7.94 -6.28
N THR A 112 -8.63 -7.27 -5.60
CA THR A 112 -10.05 -7.29 -5.94
C THR A 112 -10.37 -6.15 -6.90
N LYS A 113 -11.04 -6.47 -8.01
CA LYS A 113 -11.56 -5.46 -8.93
C LYS A 113 -12.84 -4.85 -8.36
N ALA A 114 -12.84 -3.55 -8.12
CA ALA A 114 -14.01 -2.79 -7.72
C ALA A 114 -14.54 -1.96 -8.88
N ALA A 115 -15.86 -1.99 -9.08
CA ALA A 115 -16.56 -1.14 -10.03
C ALA A 115 -17.32 -0.06 -9.27
N TRP A 116 -16.96 1.19 -9.50
CA TRP A 116 -17.63 2.35 -8.91
C TRP A 116 -18.77 2.86 -9.80
N SER A 117 -18.50 2.92 -11.11
CA SER A 117 -19.49 3.13 -12.17
C SER A 117 -19.25 2.13 -13.31
N ALA A 118 -20.04 2.21 -14.39
CA ALA A 118 -19.81 1.41 -15.58
C ALA A 118 -18.43 1.70 -16.21
N GLU A 119 -17.96 2.94 -16.09
CA GLU A 119 -16.72 3.49 -16.64
C GLU A 119 -15.59 3.51 -15.60
N GLN A 120 -15.90 3.72 -14.32
CA GLN A 120 -14.91 3.87 -13.25
C GLN A 120 -14.67 2.54 -12.54
N LYS A 121 -13.49 1.96 -12.77
CA LYS A 121 -13.06 0.69 -12.19
C LYS A 121 -11.64 0.83 -11.65
N PHE A 122 -11.38 0.21 -10.51
CA PHE A 122 -10.07 0.22 -9.87
C PHE A 122 -9.81 -1.12 -9.17
N CYS A 123 -8.57 -1.31 -8.73
CA CYS A 123 -8.11 -2.46 -7.99
C CYS A 123 -7.92 -2.09 -6.54
N ILE A 124 -8.32 -2.98 -5.65
CA ILE A 124 -8.17 -2.86 -4.21
C ILE A 124 -7.21 -3.94 -3.75
N SER A 125 -6.26 -3.58 -2.90
CA SER A 125 -5.36 -4.53 -2.27
C SER A 125 -6.12 -5.56 -1.43
N PRO A 126 -5.51 -6.73 -1.18
CA PRO A 126 -5.97 -7.61 -0.10
C PRO A 126 -5.77 -6.92 1.27
N SER A 127 -6.00 -7.67 2.35
CA SER A 127 -5.83 -7.14 3.70
C SER A 127 -4.40 -6.58 3.92
N SER A 128 -4.24 -5.60 4.80
CA SER A 128 -2.92 -5.04 5.13
C SER A 128 -1.95 -6.12 5.64
N ALA A 129 -2.44 -7.19 6.26
CA ALA A 129 -1.63 -8.32 6.70
C ALA A 129 -1.13 -9.16 5.52
N ASP A 130 -2.00 -9.45 4.55
CA ASP A 130 -1.63 -10.13 3.31
C ASP A 130 -0.63 -9.30 2.50
N PHE A 131 -0.76 -7.98 2.56
CA PHE A 131 0.14 -7.04 1.90
C PHE A 131 1.55 -7.12 2.46
N LEU A 132 1.67 -7.14 3.79
CA LEU A 132 2.95 -7.30 4.48
C LEU A 132 3.50 -8.73 4.37
N GLY A 133 2.71 -9.69 3.90
CA GLY A 133 3.09 -11.11 3.83
C GLY A 133 3.17 -11.73 5.22
N LEU A 134 2.43 -11.17 6.18
CA LEU A 134 2.31 -11.72 7.51
C LEU A 134 1.41 -12.97 7.47
N VAL A 135 1.55 -13.82 8.48
CA VAL A 135 0.70 -15.01 8.65
C VAL A 135 -0.78 -14.60 8.73
N ALA A 136 -1.67 -15.47 8.26
CA ALA A 136 -3.11 -15.28 8.40
C ALA A 136 -3.45 -14.98 9.87
N ASN A 137 -4.22 -13.90 10.10
CA ASN A 137 -4.58 -13.34 11.42
C ASN A 137 -3.55 -12.40 12.09
N ALA A 138 -2.44 -12.05 11.44
CA ALA A 138 -1.57 -11.00 11.96
C ALA A 138 -2.25 -9.62 11.86
N THR A 139 -2.15 -8.82 12.92
CA THR A 139 -2.61 -7.43 12.92
C THR A 139 -1.58 -6.57 12.18
N ALA A 140 -1.98 -6.01 11.03
CA ALA A 140 -1.17 -5.13 10.22
C ALA A 140 -1.76 -3.73 10.23
N VAL A 141 -1.54 -3.03 11.34
CA VAL A 141 -1.94 -1.64 11.52
C VAL A 141 -0.73 -0.74 11.34
N ALA A 142 -0.96 0.47 10.85
CA ALA A 142 0.07 1.48 10.66
C ALA A 142 -0.53 2.88 10.92
N ASP A 143 0.35 3.85 11.20
CA ASP A 143 0.00 5.26 11.10
C ASP A 143 -0.28 5.64 9.62
N TYR A 144 -0.92 6.78 9.41
CA TYR A 144 -1.35 7.20 8.06
C TYR A 144 -0.20 7.30 7.06
N VAL A 145 0.92 7.87 7.49
CA VAL A 145 2.08 8.15 6.63
C VAL A 145 2.75 6.83 6.25
N THR A 146 2.96 5.95 7.22
CA THR A 146 3.50 4.62 7.02
C THR A 146 2.59 3.79 6.11
N ALA A 147 1.27 3.83 6.32
CA ALA A 147 0.31 3.14 5.46
C ALA A 147 0.37 3.63 4.00
N GLN A 148 0.50 4.94 3.79
CA GLN A 148 0.67 5.50 2.46
C GLN A 148 2.02 5.14 1.83
N ASP A 149 3.14 5.16 2.58
CA ASP A 149 4.45 4.71 2.08
C ASP A 149 4.39 3.24 1.62
N ILE A 150 3.74 2.40 2.42
CA ILE A 150 3.49 0.99 2.10
C ILE A 150 2.72 0.87 0.77
N CYS A 151 1.64 1.62 0.59
CA CYS A 151 0.88 1.62 -0.67
C CYS A 151 1.72 2.13 -1.86
N ASN A 152 2.52 3.19 -1.67
CA ASN A 152 3.37 3.77 -2.72
C ASN A 152 4.39 2.75 -3.25
N ARG A 153 4.95 1.90 -2.39
CA ARG A 153 5.87 0.82 -2.80
C ARG A 153 5.23 -0.23 -3.70
N MET A 154 3.91 -0.29 -3.73
CA MET A 154 3.12 -1.10 -4.66
C MET A 154 2.64 -0.34 -5.90
N ARG A 155 3.14 0.88 -6.12
CA ARG A 155 2.66 1.78 -7.18
C ARG A 155 1.14 2.01 -7.07
N ALA A 156 0.69 2.14 -5.83
CA ALA A 156 -0.69 2.35 -5.42
C ALA A 156 -0.74 3.51 -4.40
N ASN A 157 -1.94 3.95 -4.07
CA ASN A 157 -2.17 4.90 -2.98
C ASN A 157 -3.07 4.25 -1.94
N LEU A 158 -3.24 4.87 -0.77
CA LEU A 158 -4.40 4.57 0.07
C LEU A 158 -5.69 4.67 -0.77
N LEU A 159 -6.70 3.90 -0.38
CA LEU A 159 -7.94 3.75 -1.13
C LEU A 159 -8.60 5.11 -1.41
N MET A 160 -8.82 5.43 -2.69
CA MET A 160 -9.46 6.67 -3.13
C MET A 160 -10.73 6.36 -3.93
N PRO A 161 -11.90 6.23 -3.28
CA PRO A 161 -13.17 6.05 -3.99
C PRO A 161 -13.48 7.28 -4.88
N PRO A 162 -13.78 7.10 -6.17
CA PRO A 162 -14.03 8.23 -7.08
C PRO A 162 -15.31 9.01 -6.72
N LYS A 163 -15.21 10.12 -5.99
CA LYS A 163 -16.34 10.92 -5.47
C LYS A 163 -17.24 10.12 -4.53
N SER A 164 -17.08 10.35 -3.23
CA SER A 164 -17.66 9.51 -2.21
C SER A 164 -19.20 9.63 -2.04
N GLN A 165 -19.87 10.58 -2.71
CA GLN A 165 -21.27 11.01 -2.50
C GLN A 165 -22.36 9.92 -2.39
N LEU A 166 -22.08 8.70 -2.86
CA LEU A 166 -23.02 7.60 -2.79
C LEU A 166 -22.72 6.73 -1.56
N LYS A 167 -23.43 6.99 -0.45
CA LYS A 167 -23.39 6.16 0.78
C LYS A 167 -23.44 4.65 0.50
N SER A 168 -24.33 4.24 -0.41
CA SER A 168 -24.47 2.84 -0.81
C SER A 168 -23.18 2.27 -1.40
N ARG A 169 -22.43 3.06 -2.19
CA ARG A 169 -21.16 2.63 -2.80
C ARG A 169 -20.03 2.51 -1.79
N LEU A 170 -19.98 3.39 -0.80
CA LEU A 170 -19.04 3.23 0.33
C LEU A 170 -19.37 1.98 1.15
N GLY A 171 -20.66 1.69 1.35
CA GLY A 171 -21.09 0.44 1.99
C GLY A 171 -20.71 -0.81 1.20
N ASP A 172 -20.87 -0.79 -0.12
CA ASP A 172 -20.43 -1.89 -1.00
C ASP A 172 -18.90 -2.06 -0.97
N LEU A 173 -18.16 -0.94 -0.97
CA LEU A 173 -16.71 -0.93 -0.84
C LEU A 173 -16.26 -1.55 0.49
N GLN A 174 -16.90 -1.19 1.59
CA GLN A 174 -16.60 -1.76 2.91
C GLN A 174 -16.82 -3.28 2.94
N LYS A 175 -17.90 -3.78 2.33
CA LYS A 175 -18.15 -5.22 2.20
C LYS A 175 -17.05 -5.91 1.39
N LEU A 176 -16.54 -5.28 0.34
CA LEU A 176 -15.44 -5.81 -0.47
C LEU A 176 -14.12 -5.87 0.31
N LEU A 177 -13.85 -4.89 1.18
CA LEU A 177 -12.64 -4.89 2.00
C LEU A 177 -12.66 -5.98 3.07
N ASN A 178 -13.85 -6.37 3.54
CA ASN A 178 -14.04 -7.38 4.58
C ASN A 178 -13.26 -7.10 5.89
N TYR A 179 -12.95 -5.82 6.18
CA TYR A 179 -12.41 -5.43 7.48
C TYR A 179 -13.53 -5.31 8.51
N LYS A 180 -13.28 -5.87 9.70
CA LYS A 180 -14.16 -5.72 10.85
C LYS A 180 -13.94 -4.41 11.61
N ASP A 181 -13.00 -3.58 11.16
CA ASP A 181 -12.51 -2.41 11.88
C ASP A 181 -12.24 -1.22 10.92
N LEU A 182 -11.75 -0.11 11.48
CA LEU A 182 -11.41 1.14 10.80
C LEU A 182 -10.24 0.97 9.81
N VAL A 183 -10.35 1.63 8.65
CA VAL A 183 -9.39 1.47 7.55
C VAL A 183 -8.94 2.83 7.03
N TRP A 184 -7.64 3.11 7.01
CA TRP A 184 -7.08 4.30 6.37
C TRP A 184 -7.41 4.34 4.87
N ILE A 185 -7.86 5.51 4.43
CA ILE A 185 -8.16 5.83 3.02
C ILE A 185 -7.47 7.14 2.62
N GLY A 186 -7.39 7.42 1.33
CA GLY A 186 -6.67 8.57 0.79
C GLY A 186 -7.34 9.94 0.98
N LEU A 187 -8.19 10.11 2.00
CA LEU A 187 -8.90 11.37 2.27
C LEU A 187 -8.13 12.17 3.33
N MET A 188 -8.02 13.48 3.11
CA MET A 188 -7.33 14.41 4.02
C MET A 188 -8.07 15.75 4.10
N SER A 189 -7.92 16.46 5.22
CA SER A 189 -8.28 17.86 5.37
C SER A 189 -7.04 18.73 5.28
N ASN A 190 -7.13 19.85 4.57
CA ASN A 190 -6.00 20.76 4.37
C ASN A 190 -5.78 21.74 5.52
N SER A 191 -6.59 21.69 6.59
CA SER A 191 -6.56 22.69 7.66
C SER A 191 -6.78 22.11 9.05
N SER A 192 -5.75 22.22 9.91
CA SER A 192 -5.84 21.93 11.34
C SER A 192 -6.75 22.87 12.13
N ALA A 193 -7.02 24.07 11.58
CA ALA A 193 -7.89 25.07 12.19
C ALA A 193 -9.38 24.84 11.90
N ALA A 194 -9.70 24.09 10.85
CA ALA A 194 -11.06 23.66 10.55
C ALA A 194 -11.08 22.24 9.98
N PRO A 195 -10.69 21.23 10.78
CA PRO A 195 -10.68 19.84 10.32
C PRO A 195 -12.11 19.43 9.92
N GLY A 196 -12.22 18.70 8.80
CA GLY A 196 -13.52 18.37 8.20
C GLY A 196 -14.08 19.43 7.24
N LYS A 197 -13.49 20.63 7.17
CA LYS A 197 -13.73 21.58 6.07
C LYS A 197 -12.65 21.38 5.01
N ASN A 198 -13.02 21.58 3.74
CA ASN A 198 -12.15 21.45 2.57
C ASN A 198 -11.37 20.13 2.58
N LEU A 199 -12.07 19.06 2.23
CA LEU A 199 -11.50 17.74 2.11
C LEU A 199 -10.95 17.51 0.71
N TYR A 200 -9.85 16.77 0.63
CA TYR A 200 -9.16 16.44 -0.60
C TYR A 200 -8.71 14.98 -0.58
N TRP A 201 -8.66 14.39 -1.76
CA TRP A 201 -8.03 13.09 -1.98
C TRP A 201 -6.52 13.28 -2.24
N LEU A 202 -5.74 12.20 -2.16
CA LEU A 202 -4.29 12.25 -2.37
C LEU A 202 -3.88 12.71 -3.79
N ASP A 203 -4.80 12.69 -4.75
CA ASP A 203 -4.62 13.26 -6.09
C ASP A 203 -4.94 14.78 -6.15
N ASN A 204 -5.10 15.42 -5.00
CA ASN A 204 -5.54 16.81 -4.82
C ASN A 204 -6.94 17.12 -5.35
N SER A 205 -7.71 16.11 -5.76
CA SER A 205 -9.11 16.33 -6.11
C SER A 205 -9.90 16.69 -4.86
N GLN A 206 -10.70 17.75 -4.95
CA GLN A 206 -11.51 18.20 -3.84
C GLN A 206 -12.70 17.25 -3.64
N GLU A 207 -12.87 16.77 -2.42
CA GLU A 207 -14.10 16.08 -2.01
C GLU A 207 -15.22 17.10 -1.82
N GLN A 208 -16.41 16.76 -2.29
CA GLN A 208 -17.53 17.69 -2.21
C GLN A 208 -17.96 17.89 -0.76
N PRO A 209 -18.49 19.08 -0.41
CA PRO A 209 -18.99 19.32 0.93
C PRO A 209 -20.02 18.28 1.34
N GLN A 210 -19.75 17.57 2.43
CA GLN A 210 -20.67 16.58 2.99
C GLN A 210 -21.50 17.27 4.07
N GLN A 211 -22.82 17.37 3.85
CA GLN A 211 -23.75 17.97 4.81
C GLN A 211 -24.41 16.93 5.71
N ASP A 212 -24.28 15.65 5.36
CA ASP A 212 -24.92 14.55 6.04
C ASP A 212 -24.00 14.00 7.15
N PRO A 213 -24.39 14.10 8.43
CA PRO A 213 -23.55 13.65 9.54
C PRO A 213 -23.36 12.13 9.59
N ASP A 214 -24.25 11.35 8.96
CA ASP A 214 -24.09 9.91 8.79
C ASP A 214 -23.16 9.58 7.61
N PHE A 215 -22.61 10.59 6.95
CA PHE A 215 -21.62 10.43 5.89
C PHE A 215 -20.20 10.64 6.41
N LEU A 216 -19.95 11.78 7.06
CA LEU A 216 -18.64 12.19 7.58
C LEU A 216 -18.77 12.59 9.04
N THR A 217 -17.91 12.02 9.88
CA THR A 217 -17.77 12.42 11.30
C THR A 217 -16.29 12.49 11.70
N CYS A 218 -16.02 12.93 12.92
CA CYS A 218 -14.66 13.02 13.47
C CYS A 218 -14.53 12.08 14.67
N ARG A 219 -13.32 11.58 14.96
CA ARG A 219 -13.10 10.65 16.08
C ARG A 219 -13.46 11.26 17.43
N SER A 220 -13.25 12.54 17.64
CA SER A 220 -13.66 13.23 18.86
C SER A 220 -15.17 13.30 19.04
N GLY A 221 -15.91 13.17 17.94
CA GLY A 221 -17.37 13.12 17.93
C GLY A 221 -17.97 11.74 18.20
N TYR A 222 -17.15 10.76 18.59
CA TYR A 222 -17.60 9.39 18.90
C TYR A 222 -18.71 9.33 19.96
N THR A 223 -18.86 10.36 20.80
CA THR A 223 -19.94 10.50 21.77
C THR A 223 -21.25 10.92 21.10
N TRP A 224 -21.87 9.99 20.34
CA TRP A 224 -23.29 9.86 19.94
C TRP A 224 -24.10 11.10 19.52
N SER A 225 -23.46 12.26 19.39
CA SER A 225 -24.08 13.53 19.03
C SER A 225 -23.53 13.90 17.66
N ALA A 226 -24.34 13.57 16.65
CA ALA A 226 -24.17 14.08 15.30
C ALA A 226 -23.96 15.61 15.39
N GLY A 227 -22.81 16.10 14.91
CA GLY A 227 -22.52 17.54 14.81
C GLY A 227 -21.46 18.11 15.75
N SER A 228 -20.69 17.30 16.47
CA SER A 228 -19.50 17.80 17.16
C SER A 228 -18.39 18.15 16.16
N ALA A 229 -17.81 19.35 16.29
CA ALA A 229 -16.71 19.79 15.44
C ALA A 229 -15.48 18.89 15.66
N CYS A 230 -14.76 18.59 14.58
CA CYS A 230 -13.52 17.84 14.66
C CYS A 230 -12.51 18.55 15.57
N GLN A 231 -11.83 17.79 16.42
CA GLN A 231 -10.72 18.30 17.20
C GLN A 231 -9.53 18.64 16.31
N SER A 232 -8.70 19.56 16.78
CA SER A 232 -7.44 19.88 16.10
C SER A 232 -6.61 18.60 15.89
N GLY A 233 -6.10 18.43 14.67
CA GLY A 233 -5.29 17.27 14.27
C GLY A 233 -6.07 16.10 13.66
N GLU A 234 -7.41 16.09 13.71
CA GLU A 234 -8.24 15.07 13.03
C GLU A 234 -8.37 15.36 11.54
N LEU A 235 -7.30 15.07 10.81
CA LEU A 235 -7.13 15.50 9.43
C LEU A 235 -7.23 14.37 8.42
N PHE A 236 -7.14 13.11 8.84
CA PHE A 236 -6.94 11.98 7.96
C PHE A 236 -8.14 11.05 7.97
N GLY A 237 -8.57 10.60 6.80
CA GLY A 237 -9.80 9.86 6.64
C GLY A 237 -9.66 8.35 6.83
N LEU A 238 -10.63 7.80 7.52
CA LEU A 238 -10.88 6.38 7.73
C LEU A 238 -12.22 5.99 7.09
N LEU A 239 -12.28 4.80 6.51
CA LEU A 239 -13.53 4.13 6.14
C LEU A 239 -14.01 3.27 7.31
N ARG A 240 -15.30 3.36 7.61
CA ARG A 240 -15.92 2.67 8.75
C ARG A 240 -16.72 1.43 8.34
N PRO A 241 -16.68 0.35 9.15
CA PRO A 241 -17.51 -0.84 8.93
C PRO A 241 -19.01 -0.65 9.20
N THR A 242 -19.39 0.38 9.96
CA THR A 242 -20.75 0.52 10.51
C THR A 242 -21.52 1.71 9.92
N PRO A 243 -22.86 1.60 9.76
CA PRO A 243 -23.67 2.51 8.94
C PRO A 243 -23.93 3.90 9.52
N SER A 244 -23.55 4.22 10.77
CA SER A 244 -23.82 5.56 11.33
C SER A 244 -22.83 6.65 10.89
N ALA A 245 -21.76 6.31 10.18
CA ALA A 245 -20.87 7.22 9.46
C ALA A 245 -19.93 6.38 8.58
N TYR A 246 -19.86 6.66 7.28
CA TYR A 246 -18.96 5.93 6.39
C TYR A 246 -17.53 6.44 6.44
N LEU A 247 -17.37 7.75 6.61
CA LEU A 247 -16.08 8.43 6.69
C LEU A 247 -15.88 8.98 8.10
N LEU A 248 -14.66 8.79 8.63
CA LEU A 248 -14.24 9.27 9.94
C LEU A 248 -12.93 10.02 9.78
N LEU A 249 -12.77 11.20 10.38
CA LEU A 249 -11.48 11.89 10.45
C LEU A 249 -10.77 11.59 11.76
N ASP A 250 -9.47 11.38 11.67
CA ASP A 250 -8.61 11.00 12.79
C ASP A 250 -7.20 11.58 12.67
N ARG A 251 -6.42 11.45 13.74
CA ARG A 251 -5.06 11.96 13.87
C ARG A 251 -4.07 11.04 13.15
N PRO A 252 -3.00 11.59 12.54
CA PRO A 252 -2.11 10.82 11.67
C PRO A 252 -1.37 9.69 12.39
N ASN A 253 -1.08 9.85 13.69
CA ASN A 253 -0.24 8.93 14.47
C ASN A 253 -1.00 7.68 14.99
N GLU A 254 -2.33 7.66 14.81
CA GLU A 254 -3.18 6.54 15.24
C GLU A 254 -2.95 5.31 14.36
N GLN A 255 -3.04 4.13 14.96
CA GLN A 255 -2.76 2.87 14.27
C GLN A 255 -4.06 2.23 13.79
N HIS A 256 -4.22 2.13 12.46
CA HIS A 256 -5.40 1.48 11.86
C HIS A 256 -5.00 0.53 10.73
N TYR A 257 -5.93 -0.33 10.34
CA TYR A 257 -5.79 -1.09 9.10
C TYR A 257 -5.75 -0.11 7.92
N PHE A 258 -5.29 -0.56 6.76
CA PHE A 258 -5.26 0.27 5.57
C PHE A 258 -5.60 -0.55 4.33
N ALA A 259 -6.13 0.12 3.32
CA ALA A 259 -6.38 -0.48 2.01
C ALA A 259 -5.70 0.38 0.95
N CYS A 260 -5.02 -0.27 0.01
CA CYS A 260 -4.45 0.41 -1.13
C CYS A 260 -5.37 0.29 -2.35
N SER A 261 -5.36 1.29 -3.22
CA SER A 261 -6.02 1.26 -4.51
C SER A 261 -5.10 1.67 -5.64
N ALA A 262 -5.31 1.04 -6.80
CA ALA A 262 -4.58 1.33 -8.03
C ALA A 262 -5.54 1.27 -9.24
N PRO A 263 -5.22 1.97 -10.35
CA PRO A 263 -5.93 1.77 -11.61
C PRO A 263 -5.88 0.33 -12.09
N ILE A 264 -6.84 -0.06 -12.94
CA ILE A 264 -6.78 -1.36 -13.63
C ILE A 264 -5.48 -1.47 -14.42
N GLY A 265 -4.75 -2.57 -14.24
CA GLY A 265 -3.42 -2.75 -14.83
C GLY A 265 -2.28 -2.06 -14.05
N GLY A 266 -2.54 -1.40 -12.93
CA GLY A 266 -1.54 -0.61 -12.23
C GLY A 266 -1.12 0.65 -13.00
N THR A 267 -0.21 1.43 -12.43
CA THR A 267 0.24 2.71 -13.00
C THR A 267 1.76 2.88 -12.93
N ASP A 268 2.30 3.57 -13.94
CA ASP A 268 3.69 4.01 -13.95
C ASP A 268 3.90 5.30 -13.16
N ASP A 269 2.87 6.15 -13.13
CA ASP A 269 2.81 7.39 -12.39
C ASP A 269 2.04 7.13 -11.09
N PHE A 270 2.72 7.21 -9.96
CA PHE A 270 2.12 7.17 -8.64
C PHE A 270 2.34 8.53 -8.00
N TYR A 271 1.32 9.07 -7.34
CA TYR A 271 1.39 10.39 -6.71
C TYR A 271 2.27 10.29 -5.46
N PRO A 272 3.53 10.78 -5.48
CA PRO A 272 4.27 10.90 -4.23
C PRO A 272 3.49 11.89 -3.37
N VAL A 273 3.02 11.44 -2.22
CA VAL A 273 2.34 12.34 -1.29
C VAL A 273 3.42 13.21 -0.65
N TRP A 274 3.57 14.42 -1.19
CA TRP A 274 4.27 15.50 -0.51
C TRP A 274 3.35 16.00 0.60
N LEU A 275 3.26 15.26 1.70
CA LEU A 275 2.61 15.77 2.89
C LEU A 275 3.47 16.94 3.38
N GLU A 276 2.95 18.17 3.27
CA GLU A 276 3.67 19.33 3.80
C GLU A 276 3.99 19.06 5.28
N GLN A 277 5.26 19.21 5.66
CA GLN A 277 5.72 19.02 7.05
C GLN A 277 4.94 19.89 8.05
N SER A 278 4.27 20.95 7.59
CA SER A 278 3.37 21.81 8.37
C SER A 278 2.20 21.03 8.98
N LEU A 279 1.68 20.00 8.31
CA LEU A 279 0.53 19.20 8.78
C LEU A 279 0.90 18.25 9.93
N PHE A 280 2.18 17.93 10.14
CA PHE A 280 2.67 17.06 11.22
C PHE A 280 3.27 17.79 12.41
N LYS A 281 3.42 19.12 12.34
CA LYS A 281 3.94 19.94 13.45
C LYS A 281 2.86 20.32 14.48
N VAL A 282 1.81 19.52 14.59
CA VAL A 282 0.80 19.68 15.66
C VAL A 282 1.21 18.76 16.81
N GLN A 283 2.06 19.30 17.69
CA GLN A 283 2.36 18.75 19.02
C GLN A 283 1.27 19.16 20.02
#